data_AF-A0A4Y7IP76-F1
#
_entry.id   AF-A0A4Y7IP76-F1
#
_cell.length_a   1.000
_cell.length_b   1.000
_cell.length_c   1.000
_cell.angle_alpha   90.00
_cell.angle_beta   90.00
_cell.angle_gamma   90.00
#
_symmetry.space_group_name_H-M   'P 1'
#
loop_
_entity.id
_entity.type
_entity.pdbx_description
1 polymer ?
#
loop_
_entity_poly.entity_id
_entity_poly.type
_entity_poly.pdbx_seq_one_letter_code
_entity_poly.pdbx_strand_id
1 'polypeptide(L)'
;MDGNHVNFKNGEDPSELSGKIIECSWDSEEQVWNCMRVRVDKSTPNDINTYRKVMRSIKDNITEEVPLEDIGEIVRLPMYVC
;
A
#
# COMPACT_ATOMS: atom_id res chain seq x y z
N MET A 1 -3.12 -10.82 20.73
CA MET A 1 -2.51 -11.04 19.40
C MET A 1 -2.82 -9.79 18.60
N ASP A 2 -1.85 -8.90 18.44
CA ASP A 2 -1.97 -7.73 17.55
C ASP A 2 -1.87 -8.22 16.10
N GLY A 3 -2.94 -8.87 15.63
CA GLY A 3 -3.06 -9.35 14.26
C GLY A 3 -3.51 -8.22 13.35
N ASN A 4 -2.88 -8.07 12.19
CA ASN A 4 -3.43 -7.21 11.15
C ASN A 4 -4.71 -7.85 10.62
N HIS A 5 -5.83 -7.12 10.66
CA HIS A 5 -7.11 -7.60 10.17
C HIS A 5 -7.25 -7.32 8.67
N VAL A 6 -7.72 -8.35 7.94
CA VAL A 6 -8.03 -8.26 6.51
C VAL A 6 -9.54 -8.38 6.32
N ASN A 7 -10.13 -7.47 5.57
CA ASN A 7 -11.52 -7.46 5.18
C ASN A 7 -11.69 -7.98 3.74
N PHE A 8 -12.67 -8.84 3.52
CA PHE A 8 -12.98 -9.46 2.25
C PHE A 8 -14.31 -8.90 1.71
N LYS A 9 -14.26 -7.66 1.19
CA LYS A 9 -15.46 -6.93 0.74
C LYS A 9 -16.16 -7.59 -0.46
N ASN A 10 -15.46 -8.45 -1.21
CA ASN A 10 -16.00 -9.14 -2.40
C ASN A 10 -16.76 -10.44 -2.07
N GLY A 11 -17.01 -10.75 -0.79
CA GLY A 11 -17.73 -11.95 -0.39
C GLY A 11 -16.94 -13.25 -0.54
N GLU A 12 -15.61 -13.15 -0.70
CA GLU A 12 -14.72 -14.32 -0.67
C GLU A 12 -14.74 -14.95 0.73
N ASP A 13 -14.89 -16.27 0.80
CA ASP A 13 -14.77 -17.00 2.07
C ASP A 13 -13.27 -17.11 2.44
N PRO A 14 -12.83 -16.62 3.61
CA PRO A 14 -11.46 -16.79 4.09
C PRO A 14 -10.97 -18.24 4.07
N SER A 15 -11.88 -19.21 4.22
CA SER A 15 -11.55 -20.64 4.18
C SER A 15 -11.01 -21.07 2.81
N GLU A 16 -11.53 -20.49 1.72
CA GLU A 16 -11.12 -20.77 0.34
C GLU A 16 -9.82 -20.06 -0.05
N LEU A 17 -9.41 -19.07 0.74
CA LEU A 17 -8.17 -18.31 0.57
C LEU A 17 -7.01 -18.88 1.40
N SER A 18 -7.28 -19.89 2.24
CA SER A 18 -6.25 -20.57 3.02
C SER A 18 -5.15 -21.14 2.13
N GLY A 19 -3.90 -20.74 2.39
CA GLY A 19 -2.72 -21.16 1.62
C GLY A 19 -2.51 -20.40 0.30
N LYS A 20 -3.40 -19.48 -0.07
CA LYS A 20 -3.24 -18.61 -1.24
C LYS A 20 -2.60 -17.28 -0.83
N ILE A 21 -1.92 -16.64 -1.78
CA ILE A 21 -1.37 -15.30 -1.58
C ILE A 21 -2.41 -14.29 -2.07
N ILE A 22 -2.74 -13.32 -1.22
CA ILE A 22 -3.64 -12.22 -1.53
C ILE A 22 -2.88 -10.91 -1.58
N GLU A 23 -3.31 -10.02 -2.46
CA GLU A 23 -2.89 -8.63 -2.47
C GLU A 23 -3.93 -7.79 -1.74
N CYS A 24 -3.47 -6.98 -0.78
CA CYS A 24 -4.32 -6.10 0.00
C CYS A 24 -3.88 -4.64 -0.13
N SER A 25 -4.83 -3.72 -0.02
CA SER A 25 -4.57 -2.30 0.18
C SER A 25 -4.92 -1.91 1.61
N TRP A 26 -4.20 -0.93 2.16
CA TRP A 26 -4.50 -0.40 3.49
C TRP A 26 -5.58 0.67 3.38
N ASP A 27 -6.61 0.54 4.19
CA ASP A 27 -7.68 1.51 4.39
C ASP A 27 -7.36 2.33 5.63
N SER A 28 -6.94 3.59 5.45
CA SER A 28 -6.55 4.45 6.56
C SER A 28 -7.75 4.96 7.37
N GLU A 29 -8.96 4.98 6.79
CA GLU A 29 -10.17 5.41 7.51
C GLU A 29 -10.62 4.34 8.49
N GLU A 30 -10.78 3.10 7.98
CA GLU A 30 -11.25 1.96 8.75
C GLU A 30 -10.12 1.22 9.51
N GLN A 31 -8.85 1.59 9.26
CA GLN A 31 -7.66 0.96 9.84
C GLN A 31 -7.61 -0.56 9.59
N VAL A 32 -8.00 -0.99 8.38
CA VAL A 32 -8.04 -2.41 7.97
C VAL A 32 -7.37 -2.62 6.62
N TRP A 33 -6.88 -3.83 6.38
CA TRP A 33 -6.44 -4.23 5.05
C TRP A 33 -7.64 -4.71 4.24
N ASN A 34 -7.88 -4.15 3.07
CA ASN A 34 -8.90 -4.66 2.14
C ASN A 34 -8.25 -5.63 1.16
N CYS A 35 -8.74 -6.87 1.10
CA CYS A 35 -8.34 -7.81 0.06
C CYS A 35 -8.78 -7.27 -1.31
N MET A 36 -7.83 -7.17 -2.24
CA MET A 36 -8.09 -6.72 -3.61
C MET A 36 -8.26 -7.90 -4.56
N ARG A 37 -7.32 -8.85 -4.51
CA ARG A 37 -7.27 -10.00 -5.43
C ARG A 37 -6.37 -11.11 -4.92
N VAL A 38 -6.62 -12.32 -5.41
CA VAL A 38 -5.72 -13.47 -5.27
C VAL A 38 -4.59 -13.39 -6.30
N ARG A 39 -3.35 -13.53 -5.83
CA ARG A 39 -2.13 -13.57 -6.65
C ARG A 39 -1.71 -15.01 -6.89
N VAL A 40 -2.13 -15.58 -8.02
CA VAL A 40 -1.73 -16.94 -8.47
C VAL A 40 -0.36 -16.95 -9.15
N ASP A 41 0.15 -15.78 -9.54
CA ASP A 41 1.45 -15.59 -10.17
C ASP A 41 2.61 -15.60 -9.18
N LYS A 42 2.32 -15.45 -7.89
CA LYS A 42 3.32 -15.48 -6.81
C LYS A 42 3.28 -16.83 -6.10
N SER A 43 4.46 -17.41 -5.88
CA SER A 43 4.62 -18.62 -5.07
C SER A 43 4.96 -18.32 -3.61
N THR A 44 5.44 -17.12 -3.30
CA THR A 44 5.81 -16.68 -1.95
C THR A 44 5.23 -15.31 -1.60
N PRO A 45 4.85 -15.08 -0.32
CA PRO A 45 4.43 -13.76 0.13
C PRO A 45 5.61 -12.77 0.11
N ASN A 46 5.31 -11.48 0.21
CA ASN A 46 6.34 -10.46 0.28
C ASN A 46 7.22 -10.64 1.52
N ASP A 47 8.51 -10.32 1.39
CA ASP A 47 9.43 -10.32 2.54
C ASP A 47 8.97 -9.32 3.62
N ILE A 48 9.23 -9.66 4.89
CA ILE A 48 8.84 -8.84 6.04
C ILE A 48 9.43 -7.43 5.98
N ASN A 49 10.62 -7.26 5.40
CA ASN A 49 11.23 -5.94 5.25
C ASN A 49 10.47 -5.09 4.22
N THR A 50 9.93 -5.71 3.17
CA THR A 50 9.04 -5.04 2.22
C THR A 50 7.76 -4.59 2.92
N TYR A 51 7.15 -5.46 3.74
CA TYR A 51 5.99 -5.09 4.54
C TYR A 51 6.26 -3.89 5.45
N ARG A 52 7.39 -3.89 6.19
CA ARG A 52 7.77 -2.77 7.07
C ARG A 52 7.98 -1.46 6.30
N LYS A 53 8.58 -1.52 5.11
CA LYS A 53 8.76 -0.33 4.26
C LYS A 53 7.42 0.21 3.77
N VAL A 54 6.50 -0.67 3.36
CA VAL A 54 5.13 -0.28 2.96
C VAL A 54 4.40 0.37 4.13
N MET A 55 4.44 -0.22 5.32
CA MET A 55 3.83 0.37 6.52
C MET A 55 4.41 1.75 6.87
N ARG A 56 5.73 1.93 6.72
CA ARG A 56 6.35 3.25 6.88
C ARG A 56 5.83 4.24 5.85
N SER A 57 5.78 3.85 4.57
CA SER A 57 5.27 4.70 3.49
C SER A 57 3.82 5.11 3.71
N ILE A 58 2.98 4.19 4.17
CA ILE A 58 1.57 4.47 4.50
C ILE A 58 1.49 5.48 5.66
N LYS A 59 2.35 5.35 6.67
CA LYS A 59 2.40 6.26 7.82
C LYS A 59 2.94 7.65 7.46
N ASP A 60 3.94 7.69 6.59
CA ASP A 60 4.52 8.94 6.09
C ASP A 60 3.52 9.71 5.23
N ASN A 61 2.54 9.00 4.63
CA ASN A 61 1.37 9.53 3.91
C ASN A 61 1.70 10.71 2.99
N ILE A 62 2.81 10.62 2.27
CA ILE A 62 3.18 11.63 1.27
C ILE A 62 2.21 11.47 0.10
N THR A 63 1.30 12.43 -0.01
CA THR A 63 0.31 12.47 -1.08
C THR A 63 0.93 13.00 -2.37
N GLU A 64 0.26 12.82 -3.51
CA GLU A 64 0.78 13.24 -4.82
C GLU A 64 1.02 14.75 -4.91
N GLU A 65 0.26 15.53 -4.14
CA GLU A 65 0.34 16.99 -4.11
C GLU A 65 1.70 17.48 -3.61
N VAL A 66 2.30 16.82 -2.62
CA VAL A 66 3.57 17.26 -2.02
C VAL A 66 4.72 17.23 -3.05
N PRO A 67 4.98 16.11 -3.76
CA PRO A 67 5.97 16.11 -4.84
C PRO A 67 5.64 17.07 -5.99
N LEU A 68 4.36 17.24 -6.35
CA LEU A 68 3.98 18.13 -7.45
C LEU A 68 4.21 19.60 -7.12
N GLU A 69 3.92 20.01 -5.88
CA GLU A 69 4.24 21.34 -5.37
C GLU A 69 5.76 21.57 -5.36
N ASP A 70 6.52 20.63 -4.80
CA ASP A 70 7.99 20.69 -4.76
C ASP A 70 8.59 20.83 -6.17
N ILE A 71 8.12 20.02 -7.13
CA ILE A 71 8.56 20.11 -8.53
C ILE A 71 8.23 21.49 -9.10
N GLY A 72 7.01 21.98 -8.87
CA GLY A 72 6.58 23.30 -9.32
C GLY A 72 7.45 24.43 -8.78
N GLU A 73 7.91 24.34 -7.54
CA GLU A 73 8.85 25.29 -6.95
C GLU A 73 10.26 25.16 -7.52
N ILE A 74 10.78 23.92 -7.63
CA ILE A 74 12.13 23.65 -8.13
C ILE A 74 12.31 24.18 -9.55
N VAL A 75 11.34 23.97 -10.45
CA VAL A 75 11.45 24.44 -11.85
C VAL A 75 11.43 25.96 -11.98
N ARG A 76 10.99 26.69 -10.95
CA ARG A 76 11.00 28.17 -10.92
C ARG A 76 12.31 28.75 -10.36
N LEU A 77 13.22 27.91 -9.87
CA LEU A 77 14.50 28.39 -9.34
C LEU A 77 15.37 29.00 -10.46
N PRO A 78 16.14 30.07 -10.19
CA PRO A 78 16.99 30.75 -11.19
C PRO A 78 17.99 29.85 -11.93
N MET A 79 18.29 28.68 -11.38
CA MET A 79 19.14 27.66 -12.01
C MET A 79 18.45 27.00 -13.24
N TYR A 80 17.12 27.00 -13.27
CA TYR A 80 16.30 26.29 -14.25
C TYR A 80 15.43 27.21 -15.14
N VAL A 81 15.31 28.51 -14.80
CA VAL A 81 14.73 29.53 -15.68
C VAL A 81 15.84 30.38 -16.30
N CYS A 82 16.06 30.18 -17.62
CA CYS A 82 16.95 31.00 -18.45
C CYS A 82 16.29 32.32 -18.88
#